data_AF-A0A4Y2NL50-F1
#
_entry.id   AF-A0A4Y2NL50-F1
#
_cell.length_a   1.000
_cell.length_b   1.000
_cell.length_c   1.000
_cell.angle_alpha   90.00
_cell.angle_beta   90.00
_cell.angle_gamma   90.00
#
_symmetry.space_group_name_H-M   'P 1'
#
loop_
_entity.id
_entity.type
_entity.pdbx_description
1 polymer ?
#
loop_
_entity_poly.entity_id
_entity_poly.type
_entity_poly.pdbx_seq_one_letter_code
_entity_poly.pdbx_strand_id
1 'polypeptide(L)'
;MSDLERRLSDLETRPNNFPTNPEFMYSRSTVKPLTFDGLTSWTVFKTQFDVVSSTNGWTDSVKASQLVASLRGSAAEVLQGIPADKLADLTTIEKALEIQIWRQPPDAIL
;
A
#
# COMPACT_ATOMS: atom_id res chain seq x y z
N MET A 1 45.21 16.17 -34.19
CA MET A 1 44.01 15.59 -33.57
C MET A 1 44.21 14.09 -33.52
N SER A 2 44.33 13.56 -32.33
CA SER A 2 44.67 12.15 -32.09
C SER A 2 43.45 11.24 -32.32
N ASP A 3 43.68 9.98 -32.66
CA ASP A 3 42.61 8.98 -32.85
C ASP A 3 41.69 8.87 -31.62
N LEU A 4 42.27 9.10 -30.43
CA LEU A 4 41.57 9.13 -29.15
C LEU A 4 40.57 10.29 -29.04
N GLU A 5 40.91 11.48 -29.55
CA GLU A 5 39.99 12.62 -29.61
C GLU A 5 38.84 12.37 -30.59
N ARG A 6 39.10 11.70 -31.72
CA ARG A 6 38.06 11.34 -32.70
C ARG A 6 37.08 10.32 -32.12
N ARG A 7 37.58 9.33 -31.36
CA ARG A 7 36.75 8.32 -30.67
C ARG A 7 35.89 8.91 -29.54
N LEU A 8 36.34 9.97 -28.89
CA LEU A 8 35.54 10.72 -27.91
C LEU A 8 34.45 11.55 -28.59
N SER A 9 34.77 12.22 -29.71
CA SER A 9 33.76 12.95 -30.50
C SER A 9 32.68 12.04 -31.07
N ASP A 10 33.02 10.82 -31.51
CA ASP A 10 32.05 9.82 -31.98
C ASP A 10 31.13 9.28 -30.85
N LEU A 11 31.59 9.33 -29.59
CA LEU A 11 30.79 8.92 -28.45
C LEU A 11 29.78 10.01 -28.02
N GLU A 12 30.19 11.27 -28.08
CA GLU A 12 29.36 12.45 -27.78
C GLU A 12 28.31 12.73 -28.88
N THR A 13 28.63 12.39 -30.13
CA THR A 13 27.77 12.65 -31.31
C THR A 13 26.75 11.56 -31.59
N ARG A 14 26.76 10.43 -30.86
CA ARG A 14 25.62 9.50 -30.92
C ARG A 14 24.45 10.19 -30.23
N PRO A 15 23.38 10.57 -30.97
CA PRO A 15 22.19 11.05 -30.31
C PRO A 15 21.73 9.90 -29.40
N ASN A 16 21.52 10.23 -28.13
CA ASN A 16 21.17 9.28 -27.09
C ASN A 16 19.73 8.79 -27.32
N ASN A 17 19.54 8.05 -28.40
CA ASN A 17 18.28 7.47 -28.83
C ASN A 17 18.16 6.12 -28.13
N PHE A 18 18.31 6.09 -26.81
CA PHE A 18 17.52 5.11 -26.09
C PHE A 18 16.09 5.51 -26.39
N PRO A 19 15.27 4.67 -27.05
CA PRO A 19 13.85 4.92 -27.03
C PRO A 19 13.51 4.99 -25.54
N THR A 20 13.18 6.18 -25.06
CA THR A 20 12.58 6.39 -23.75
C THR A 20 11.22 5.73 -23.86
N ASN A 21 11.19 4.39 -23.83
CA ASN A 21 9.97 3.62 -23.90
C ASN A 21 9.20 4.00 -22.63
N PRO A 22 8.12 4.81 -22.72
CA PRO A 22 7.41 5.25 -21.54
C PRO A 22 6.87 4.05 -20.77
N GLU A 23 6.65 2.92 -21.45
CA GLU A 23 6.12 1.69 -20.85
C GLU A 23 7.02 1.07 -19.77
N PHE A 24 8.34 1.31 -19.80
CA PHE A 24 9.24 0.80 -18.75
C PHE A 24 9.38 1.74 -17.54
N MET A 25 8.93 2.99 -17.62
CA MET A 25 8.94 3.91 -16.47
C MET A 25 7.71 3.75 -15.55
N TYR A 26 6.75 2.90 -15.92
CA TYR A 26 5.47 2.76 -15.21
C TYR A 26 5.13 1.35 -14.73
N SER A 27 6.10 0.45 -14.60
CA SER A 27 5.91 -0.68 -13.69
C SER A 27 6.06 -0.19 -12.25
N ARG A 28 5.09 0.59 -11.76
CA ARG A 28 4.98 0.86 -10.32
C ARG A 28 4.62 -0.47 -9.67
N SER A 29 5.63 -1.21 -9.24
CA SER A 29 5.45 -2.38 -8.40
C SER A 29 4.73 -1.91 -7.14
N THR A 30 3.43 -2.11 -7.07
CA THR A 30 2.64 -1.78 -5.89
C THR A 30 2.88 -2.85 -4.85
N VAL A 31 3.39 -2.44 -3.69
CA VAL A 31 3.55 -3.32 -2.54
C VAL A 31 2.16 -3.81 -2.13
N LYS A 32 1.97 -5.13 -1.99
CA LYS A 32 0.67 -5.68 -1.60
C LYS A 32 0.40 -5.39 -0.11
N PRO A 33 -0.82 -4.97 0.25
CA PRO A 33 -1.19 -4.85 1.66
C PRO A 33 -1.20 -6.21 2.34
N LEU A 34 -0.92 -6.21 3.64
CA LEU A 34 -1.01 -7.41 4.48
C LEU A 34 -2.46 -7.76 4.76
N THR A 35 -2.70 -9.02 5.11
CA THR A 35 -3.98 -9.48 5.67
C THR A 35 -4.04 -9.22 7.18
N PHE A 36 -5.22 -8.89 7.69
CA PHE A 36 -5.48 -8.75 9.11
C PHE A 36 -6.57 -9.74 9.54
N ASP A 37 -6.17 -10.75 10.30
CA ASP A 37 -7.03 -11.80 10.85
C ASP A 37 -7.23 -11.68 12.37
N GLY A 38 -6.65 -10.65 12.99
CA GLY A 38 -6.68 -10.42 14.43
C GLY A 38 -5.56 -11.10 15.22
N LEU A 39 -4.61 -11.81 14.58
CA LEU A 39 -3.47 -12.43 15.27
C LEU A 39 -2.37 -11.45 15.64
N THR A 40 -2.12 -10.46 14.78
CA THR A 40 -1.22 -9.33 15.09
C THR A 40 -2.00 -8.23 15.78
N SER A 41 -1.34 -7.42 16.62
CA SER A 41 -2.02 -6.28 17.23
C SER A 41 -2.40 -5.24 16.16
N TRP A 42 -3.56 -4.62 16.33
CA TRP A 42 -4.06 -3.59 15.42
C TRP A 42 -3.07 -2.44 15.19
N THR A 43 -2.38 -1.98 16.23
CA THR A 43 -1.37 -0.92 16.13
C THR A 43 -0.21 -1.31 15.22
N VAL A 44 0.26 -2.55 15.31
CA VAL A 44 1.33 -3.07 14.45
C VAL A 44 0.85 -3.16 13.01
N PHE A 45 -0.34 -3.72 12.79
CA PHE A 45 -0.95 -3.77 11.47
C PHE A 45 -1.12 -2.37 10.85
N LYS A 46 -1.67 -1.40 11.61
CA LYS A 46 -1.88 -0.02 11.16
C LYS A 46 -0.58 0.65 10.75
N THR A 47 0.49 0.47 11.52
CA THR A 47 1.82 1.01 11.19
C THR A 47 2.35 0.42 9.86
N GLN A 48 2.23 -0.88 9.66
CA GLN A 48 2.65 -1.54 8.42
C GLN A 48 1.80 -1.09 7.23
N PHE A 49 0.48 -0.97 7.44
CA PHE A 49 -0.46 -0.48 6.45
C PHE A 49 -0.15 0.97 6.02
N ASP A 50 0.20 1.84 6.96
CA ASP A 50 0.59 3.24 6.69
C ASP A 50 1.88 3.32 5.87
N VAL A 51 2.87 2.47 6.17
CA VAL A 51 4.12 2.38 5.39
C VAL A 51 3.84 1.93 3.94
N VAL A 52 3.03 0.87 3.76
CA VAL A 52 2.67 0.35 2.44
C VAL A 52 1.86 1.38 1.64
N SER A 53 0.88 2.02 2.27
CA SER A 53 0.01 2.99 1.61
C SER A 53 0.79 4.23 1.18
N SER A 54 1.74 4.70 1.99
CA SER A 54 2.63 5.81 1.67
C SER A 54 3.57 5.47 0.51
N THR A 55 4.17 4.27 0.54
CA THR A 55 5.05 3.77 -0.53
C THR A 55 4.31 3.68 -1.87
N ASN A 56 3.05 3.27 -1.84
CA ASN A 56 2.22 3.14 -3.04
C ASN A 56 1.53 4.44 -3.48
N GLY A 57 1.57 5.49 -2.65
CA GLY A 57 0.86 6.75 -2.89
C GLY A 57 -0.67 6.59 -2.92
N TRP A 58 -1.22 5.75 -2.03
CA TRP A 58 -2.66 5.54 -1.95
C TRP A 58 -3.40 6.76 -1.40
N THR A 59 -4.51 7.11 -2.05
CA THR A 59 -5.48 8.07 -1.53
C THR A 59 -6.32 7.44 -0.42
N ASP A 60 -7.00 8.24 0.40
CA ASP A 60 -7.78 7.71 1.52
C ASP A 60 -8.90 6.76 1.09
N SER A 61 -9.50 6.97 -0.08
CA SER A 61 -10.48 6.04 -0.67
C SER A 61 -9.85 4.69 -1.03
N VAL A 62 -8.62 4.71 -1.57
CA VAL A 62 -7.88 3.48 -1.87
C VAL A 62 -7.46 2.80 -0.57
N LYS A 63 -7.01 3.57 0.45
CA LYS A 63 -6.70 3.03 1.78
C LYS A 63 -7.92 2.37 2.40
N ALA A 64 -9.09 3.00 2.39
CA ALA A 64 -10.32 2.41 2.90
C ALA A 64 -10.64 1.08 2.21
N SER A 65 -10.61 1.07 0.87
CA SER A 65 -10.88 -0.14 0.08
C SER A 65 -9.88 -1.26 0.35
N GLN A 66 -8.58 -0.93 0.45
CA GLN A 66 -7.54 -1.90 0.77
C GLN A 66 -7.65 -2.40 2.20
N LEU A 67 -7.98 -1.53 3.16
CA LEU A 67 -8.20 -1.93 4.55
C LEU A 67 -9.33 -2.95 4.64
N VAL A 68 -10.48 -2.68 4.02
CA VAL A 68 -11.60 -3.64 3.92
C VAL A 68 -11.16 -4.94 3.26
N ALA A 69 -10.41 -4.85 2.15
CA ALA A 69 -9.92 -6.02 1.42
C ALA A 69 -8.84 -6.82 2.18
N SER A 70 -8.20 -6.22 3.19
CA SER A 70 -7.22 -6.87 4.06
C SER A 70 -7.85 -7.65 5.20
N LEU A 71 -9.06 -7.31 5.64
CA LEU A 71 -9.72 -7.96 6.77
C LEU A 71 -10.11 -9.41 6.44
N ARG A 72 -9.81 -10.34 7.34
CA ARG A 72 -10.12 -11.76 7.26
C ARG A 72 -10.64 -12.27 8.61
N GLY A 73 -11.33 -13.41 8.60
CA GLY A 73 -11.79 -14.07 9.83
C GLY A 73 -12.66 -13.16 10.71
N SER A 74 -12.44 -13.22 12.03
CA SER A 74 -13.18 -12.43 13.02
C SER A 74 -13.00 -10.91 12.84
N ALA A 75 -11.85 -10.47 12.30
CA ALA A 75 -11.63 -9.05 12.03
C ALA A 75 -12.56 -8.52 10.92
N ALA A 76 -12.99 -9.36 9.98
CA ALA A 76 -13.93 -8.97 8.93
C ALA A 76 -15.37 -8.78 9.42
N GLU A 77 -15.73 -9.33 10.60
CA GLU A 77 -17.08 -9.19 11.17
C GLU A 77 -17.44 -7.73 11.48
N VAL A 78 -16.44 -6.86 11.70
CA VAL A 78 -16.63 -5.42 11.88
C VAL A 78 -17.41 -4.78 10.73
N LEU A 79 -17.32 -5.35 9.52
CA LEU A 79 -17.95 -4.83 8.32
C LEU A 79 -19.49 -5.02 8.33
N GLN A 80 -20.02 -5.97 9.11
CA GLN A 80 -21.47 -6.24 9.15
C GLN A 80 -22.28 -5.06 9.72
N GLY A 81 -21.66 -4.21 10.54
CA GLY A 81 -22.31 -3.04 11.15
C GLY A 81 -22.16 -1.74 10.35
N ILE A 82 -21.40 -1.74 9.25
CA ILE A 82 -21.06 -0.53 8.50
C ILE A 82 -21.85 -0.49 7.19
N PRO A 83 -22.62 0.58 6.92
CA PRO A 83 -23.27 0.77 5.62
C PRO A 83 -22.24 0.78 4.47
N ALA A 84 -22.59 0.18 3.33
CA ALA A 84 -21.67 0.02 2.20
C ALA A 84 -21.13 1.36 1.64
N ASP A 85 -21.95 2.41 1.65
CA ASP A 85 -21.56 3.77 1.25
C ASP A 85 -20.49 4.38 2.17
N LYS A 86 -20.35 3.87 3.40
CA LYS A 86 -19.36 4.31 4.39
C LYS A 86 -18.10 3.44 4.41
N LEU A 87 -18.04 2.34 3.64
CA LEU A 87 -16.83 1.52 3.49
C LEU A 87 -15.75 2.19 2.62
N ALA A 88 -16.04 3.37 2.05
CA ALA A 88 -15.04 4.22 1.41
C ALA A 88 -14.43 5.26 2.37
N ASP A 89 -14.98 5.39 3.58
CA ASP A 89 -14.49 6.33 4.60
C ASP A 89 -13.52 5.62 5.55
N LEU A 90 -12.24 5.91 5.40
CA LEU A 90 -11.16 5.28 6.17
C LEU A 90 -11.38 5.45 7.68
N THR A 91 -11.73 6.65 8.13
CA THR A 91 -11.92 6.95 9.56
C THR A 91 -13.06 6.15 10.19
N THR A 92 -14.15 5.92 9.45
CA THR A 92 -15.28 5.11 9.92
C THR A 92 -14.86 3.66 10.14
N ILE A 93 -14.10 3.09 9.20
CA ILE A 93 -13.63 1.70 9.30
C ILE A 93 -12.62 1.54 10.44
N GLU A 94 -11.67 2.46 10.58
CA GLU A 94 -10.68 2.42 11.67
C GLU A 94 -11.33 2.50 13.05
N LYS A 95 -12.29 3.41 13.24
CA LYS A 95 -13.02 3.54 14.51
C LYS A 95 -13.81 2.28 14.85
N ALA A 96 -14.47 1.69 13.84
CA ALA A 96 -15.22 0.46 14.04
C ALA A 96 -14.29 -0.70 14.46
N LEU A 97 -13.11 -0.80 13.85
CA LEU A 97 -12.08 -1.78 14.21
C LEU A 97 -11.58 -1.57 15.64
N GLU A 98 -11.27 -0.32 16.01
CA GLU A 98 -10.86 0.01 17.38
C GLU A 98 -11.93 -0.39 18.40
N ILE A 99 -13.21 -0.03 18.17
CA ILE A 99 -14.32 -0.41 19.07
C ILE A 99 -14.45 -1.92 19.19
N GLN A 100 -14.32 -2.67 18.08
CA GLN A 100 -14.42 -4.13 18.09
C GLN A 100 -13.27 -4.78 18.88
N ILE A 101 -12.05 -4.25 18.75
CA ILE A 101 -10.89 -4.73 19.50
C ILE A 101 -11.08 -4.47 20.99
N TRP A 102 -11.56 -3.28 21.38
CA TRP A 102 -11.84 -2.98 22.79
C TRP A 102 -13.03 -3.79 23.36
N ARG A 103 -13.87 -4.42 22.51
CA ARG A 103 -14.89 -5.39 22.93
C ARG A 103 -14.33 -6.78 23.25
N GLN A 104 -13.11 -7.09 22.83
CA GLN A 104 -12.41 -8.33 23.16
C GLN A 104 -11.34 -8.01 24.22
N PRO A 105 -11.53 -8.37 25.50
CA PRO A 105 -10.52 -8.12 26.52
C PRO A 105 -9.23 -8.91 26.19
N PRO A 106 -8.04 -8.35 26.47
CA PRO A 106 -6.75 -8.99 26.16
C PRO A 106 -6.43 -10.29 26.94
N ASP A 107 -7.35 -10.80 27.77
CA ASP A 107 -7.11 -11.91 28.70
C ASP A 107 -7.84 -13.21 28.33
N ALA A 108 -7.94 -13.52 27.03
CA ALA A 108 -8.35 -14.85 26.56
C ALA A 108 -7.14 -15.64 26.03
N ILE A 109 -6.12 -15.82 26.87
CA ILE A 109 -5.13 -16.89 26.72
C ILE A 109 -5.11 -17.66 28.04
N LEU A 110 -5.48 -18.95 27.97
CA LEU A 110 -5.43 -19.94 29.03
C LEU A 110 -4.03 -20.13 29.61
#